data_AF-R8QK60-F1
#
_entry.id   AF-R8QK60-F1
#
_cell.length_a   1.000
_cell.length_b   1.000
_cell.length_c   1.000
_cell.angle_alpha   90.00
_cell.angle_beta   90.00
_cell.angle_gamma   90.00
#
_symmetry.space_group_name_H-M   'P 1'
#
loop_
_entity.id
_entity.type
_entity.pdbx_description
1 polymer ?
#
loop_
_entity_poly.entity_id
_entity_poly.type
_entity_poly.pdbx_seq_one_letter_code
_entity_poly.pdbx_strand_id
1 'polypeptide(L)'
;MRLEYRLYDETNGYPALWNYANISNSEIVARMTCEYFTKDGNTYVVTATSVDPDGTAVLYIQKEVFFNDPSDPTYSHIGFEIRELKEASSIMIESKDVWNYEDILPSLHSDIIYIQRDGIHLEFTLDSREIDEDRKCYIYYGNFTGKSR
;
A
#
# COMPACT_ATOMS: atom_id res chain seq x y z
N MET A 1 -12.13 -14.26 4.12
CA MET A 1 -12.31 -13.55 5.42
C MET A 1 -13.01 -12.23 5.15
N ARG A 2 -13.30 -11.44 6.21
CA ARG A 2 -13.83 -10.08 6.08
C ARG A 2 -12.77 -9.05 6.39
N LEU A 3 -12.84 -7.91 5.71
CA LEU A 3 -12.02 -6.74 6.00
C LEU A 3 -12.89 -5.50 6.04
N GLU A 4 -12.60 -4.59 6.98
CA GLU A 4 -13.24 -3.29 7.06
C GLU A 4 -12.22 -2.17 7.16
N TYR A 5 -12.49 -1.07 6.48
CA TYR A 5 -11.84 0.21 6.74
C TYR A 5 -12.81 1.07 7.56
N ARG A 6 -12.41 1.44 8.77
CA ARG A 6 -13.22 2.23 9.70
C ARG A 6 -12.60 3.61 9.89
N LEU A 7 -13.42 4.66 9.89
CA LEU A 7 -12.92 5.99 10.20
C LEU A 7 -12.41 6.02 11.66
N TYR A 8 -11.23 6.59 11.88
CA TYR A 8 -10.70 6.83 13.22
C TYR A 8 -11.47 7.99 13.88
N ASP A 9 -12.67 7.66 14.37
CA ASP A 9 -13.60 8.56 15.03
C ASP A 9 -14.13 7.89 16.29
N GLU A 10 -13.42 8.09 17.40
CA GLU A 10 -13.78 7.52 18.70
C GLU A 10 -15.15 8.00 19.18
N THR A 11 -15.57 9.21 18.78
CA THR A 11 -16.82 9.82 19.23
C THR A 11 -18.06 9.17 18.59
N ASN A 12 -17.91 8.68 17.36
CA ASN A 12 -18.97 8.02 16.61
C ASN A 12 -18.79 6.49 16.51
N GLY A 13 -17.89 5.92 17.32
CA GLY A 13 -17.71 4.47 17.43
C GLY A 13 -17.05 3.82 16.22
N TYR A 14 -16.13 4.54 15.55
CA TYR A 14 -15.37 4.04 14.41
C TYR A 14 -16.24 3.53 13.24
N PRO A 15 -17.01 4.40 12.57
CA PRO A 15 -17.94 3.97 11.53
C PRO A 15 -17.18 3.30 10.37
N ALA A 16 -17.68 2.16 9.92
CA ALA A 16 -17.16 1.46 8.74
C ALA A 16 -17.47 2.26 7.48
N LEU A 17 -16.43 2.64 6.75
CA LEU A 17 -16.54 3.32 5.45
C LEU A 17 -16.62 2.31 4.31
N TRP A 18 -15.83 1.23 4.41
CA TRP A 18 -15.80 0.17 3.41
C TRP A 18 -15.76 -1.21 4.06
N ASN A 19 -16.47 -2.17 3.46
CA ASN A 19 -16.55 -3.56 3.90
C ASN A 19 -16.31 -4.50 2.71
N TYR A 20 -15.47 -5.50 2.93
CA TYR A 20 -15.10 -6.53 1.95
C TYR A 20 -15.47 -7.89 2.54
N ALA A 21 -16.59 -8.45 2.09
CA ALA A 21 -17.15 -9.67 2.67
C ALA A 21 -16.41 -10.96 2.28
N ASN A 22 -15.71 -10.97 1.14
CA ASN A 22 -15.03 -12.14 0.61
C ASN A 22 -13.65 -11.76 0.06
N ILE A 23 -12.71 -11.54 0.98
CA ILE A 23 -11.32 -11.16 0.67
C ILE A 23 -10.36 -12.27 1.11
N SER A 24 -9.28 -12.46 0.36
CA SER A 24 -8.25 -13.46 0.66
C SER A 24 -7.38 -13.02 1.85
N ASN A 25 -6.77 -13.98 2.55
CA ASN A 25 -5.85 -13.65 3.65
C ASN A 25 -4.63 -12.89 3.13
N SER A 26 -4.11 -13.26 1.96
CA SER A 26 -2.95 -12.63 1.35
C SER A 26 -3.22 -11.17 1.00
N GLU A 27 -4.42 -10.85 0.50
CA GLU A 27 -4.82 -9.46 0.27
C GLU A 27 -5.00 -8.67 1.57
N ILE A 28 -5.62 -9.27 2.60
CA ILE A 28 -5.75 -8.64 3.93
C ILE A 28 -4.37 -8.27 4.46
N VAL A 29 -3.43 -9.21 4.44
CA VAL A 29 -2.07 -9.00 4.94
C VAL A 29 -1.35 -7.92 4.14
N ALA A 30 -1.49 -7.91 2.80
CA ALA A 30 -0.92 -6.87 1.95
C ALA A 30 -1.48 -5.48 2.33
N ARG A 31 -2.79 -5.36 2.54
CA ARG A 31 -3.46 -4.11 2.94
C ARG A 31 -3.04 -3.66 4.35
N MET A 32 -2.95 -4.58 5.31
CA MET A 32 -2.52 -4.29 6.68
C MET A 32 -1.05 -3.85 6.77
N THR A 33 -0.25 -4.12 5.73
CA THR A 33 1.14 -3.68 5.64
C THR A 33 1.26 -2.24 5.12
N CYS A 34 0.19 -1.67 4.56
CA CYS A 34 0.23 -0.33 3.98
C CYS A 34 -0.11 0.74 5.01
N GLU A 35 0.70 1.80 5.03
CA GLU A 35 0.50 2.99 5.84
C GLU A 35 -0.55 3.93 5.21
N TYR A 36 -0.73 3.87 3.89
CA TYR A 36 -1.70 4.68 3.15
C TYR A 36 -2.72 3.84 2.37
N PHE A 37 -3.91 4.39 2.24
CA PHE A 37 -5.01 3.82 1.48
C PHE A 37 -5.71 4.91 0.66
N THR A 38 -5.80 4.71 -0.65
CA THR A 38 -6.49 5.61 -1.57
C THR A 38 -7.71 4.92 -2.17
N LYS A 39 -8.86 5.59 -2.09
CA LYS A 39 -10.13 5.14 -2.67
C LYS A 39 -11.09 6.30 -2.95
N ASP A 40 -11.81 6.20 -4.05
CA ASP A 40 -12.77 7.21 -4.54
C ASP A 40 -12.13 8.61 -4.59
N GLY A 41 -10.87 8.70 -4.99
CA GLY A 41 -10.07 9.93 -5.08
C GLY A 41 -9.69 10.55 -3.74
N ASN A 42 -9.86 9.83 -2.62
CA ASN A 42 -9.47 10.28 -1.30
C ASN A 42 -8.37 9.39 -0.74
N THR A 43 -7.36 10.02 -0.12
CA THR A 43 -6.26 9.31 0.55
C THR A 43 -6.46 9.36 2.06
N TYR A 44 -6.09 8.26 2.70
CA TYR A 44 -6.19 8.07 4.13
C TYR A 44 -4.88 7.47 4.66
N VAL A 45 -4.51 7.88 5.87
CA VAL A 45 -3.47 7.20 6.64
C VAL A 45 -4.11 6.12 7.51
N VAL A 46 -3.50 4.95 7.56
CA VAL A 46 -3.87 3.86 8.47
C VAL A 46 -3.27 4.18 9.84
N THR A 47 -4.14 4.45 10.82
CA THR A 47 -3.74 4.82 12.19
C THR A 47 -3.55 3.59 13.08
N ALA A 48 -4.29 2.53 12.82
CA ALA A 48 -4.20 1.26 13.56
C ALA A 48 -4.78 0.10 12.74
N THR A 49 -4.41 -1.11 13.13
CA THR A 49 -5.03 -2.34 12.61
C THR A 49 -5.46 -3.25 13.75
N SER A 50 -6.58 -3.94 13.61
CA SER A 50 -7.03 -4.98 14.55
C SER A 50 -7.62 -6.19 13.85
N VAL A 51 -7.80 -7.27 14.61
CA VAL A 51 -8.64 -8.41 14.23
C VAL A 51 -9.73 -8.51 15.29
N ASP A 52 -10.98 -8.30 14.88
CA ASP A 52 -12.13 -8.36 15.76
C ASP A 52 -12.40 -9.82 16.23
N PRO A 53 -13.13 -10.04 17.34
CA PRO A 53 -13.37 -11.39 17.88
C PRO A 53 -14.01 -12.39 16.90
N ASP A 54 -14.70 -11.89 15.86
CA ASP A 54 -15.31 -12.70 14.81
C ASP A 54 -14.37 -12.96 13.61
N GLY A 55 -13.09 -12.58 13.73
CA GLY A 55 -12.06 -12.78 12.72
C GLY A 55 -12.02 -11.71 11.62
N THR A 56 -12.81 -10.63 11.73
CA THR A 56 -12.78 -9.52 10.77
C THR A 56 -11.49 -8.71 10.95
N ALA A 57 -10.71 -8.55 9.88
CA ALA A 57 -9.59 -7.62 9.88
C ALA A 57 -10.09 -6.19 9.76
N VAL A 58 -9.56 -5.27 10.55
CA VAL A 58 -10.00 -3.87 10.59
C VAL A 58 -8.79 -2.96 10.42
N LEU A 59 -8.87 -2.02 9.50
CA LEU A 59 -7.93 -0.92 9.33
C LEU A 59 -8.64 0.37 9.74
N TYR A 60 -8.14 1.00 10.80
CA TYR A 60 -8.62 2.32 11.22
C TYR A 60 -7.89 3.38 10.42
N ILE A 61 -8.63 4.31 9.85
CA ILE A 61 -8.11 5.27 8.88
C ILE A 61 -8.52 6.70 9.20
N GLN A 62 -7.64 7.63 8.93
CA GLN A 62 -7.90 9.06 9.03
C GLN A 62 -7.67 9.72 7.67
N LYS A 63 -8.59 10.60 7.25
CA LYS A 63 -8.47 11.29 5.96
C LYS A 63 -7.25 12.19 5.96
N GLU A 64 -6.48 12.14 4.89
CA GLU A 64 -5.33 13.00 4.66
C GLU A 64 -5.46 13.68 3.28
N VAL A 65 -4.73 14.77 3.08
CA VAL A 65 -4.74 15.52 1.81
C VAL A 65 -3.45 15.25 1.08
N PHE A 66 -3.54 14.39 0.06
CA PHE A 66 -2.47 14.16 -0.89
C PHE A 66 -2.91 14.55 -2.30
N PHE A 67 -1.92 14.81 -3.15
CA PHE A 67 -2.14 15.11 -4.55
C PHE A 67 -1.86 13.84 -5.35
N ASN A 68 -2.91 13.22 -5.90
CA ASN A 68 -2.76 12.10 -6.81
C ASN A 68 -2.43 12.63 -8.20
N ASP A 69 -1.47 11.98 -8.89
CA ASP A 69 -1.17 12.30 -10.27
C ASP A 69 -2.17 11.57 -11.19
N PRO A 70 -3.06 12.29 -11.90
CA PRO A 70 -4.06 11.66 -12.77
C PRO A 70 -3.44 10.94 -13.99
N SER A 71 -2.14 11.11 -14.25
CA SER A 71 -1.42 10.39 -15.30
C SER A 71 -0.93 9.00 -14.87
N ASP A 72 -1.09 8.64 -13.60
CA ASP A 72 -0.66 7.35 -13.09
C ASP A 72 -1.44 6.18 -13.73
N PRO A 73 -0.75 5.07 -14.04
CA PRO A 73 -1.36 3.94 -14.73
C PRO A 73 -2.35 3.20 -13.83
N THR A 74 -3.42 2.69 -14.44
CA THR A 74 -4.34 1.74 -13.84
C THR A 74 -4.00 0.32 -14.29
N TYR A 75 -4.06 -0.65 -13.38
CA TYR A 75 -3.66 -2.03 -13.65
C TYR A 75 -4.85 -2.95 -13.93
N SER A 76 -4.58 -4.06 -14.64
CA SER A 76 -5.61 -5.03 -14.97
C SER A 76 -5.85 -6.02 -13.82
N HIS A 77 -4.77 -6.45 -13.15
CA HIS A 77 -4.81 -7.35 -11.99
C HIS A 77 -4.30 -6.61 -10.75
N ILE A 78 -3.15 -7.00 -10.20
CA ILE A 78 -2.54 -6.39 -9.02
C ILE A 78 -1.33 -5.59 -9.51
N GLY A 79 -1.46 -4.28 -9.56
CA GLY A 79 -0.34 -3.39 -9.78
C GLY A 79 0.61 -3.41 -8.58
N PHE A 80 1.91 -3.42 -8.87
CA PHE A 80 2.94 -3.19 -7.87
C PHE A 80 3.99 -2.24 -8.42
N GLU A 81 4.15 -1.11 -7.75
CA GLU A 81 5.07 -0.04 -8.10
C GLU A 81 6.13 0.13 -7.03
N ILE A 82 7.36 0.40 -7.46
CA ILE A 82 8.42 0.90 -6.59
C ILE A 82 8.67 2.34 -7.00
N ARG A 83 8.52 3.27 -6.06
CA ARG A 83 8.65 4.71 -6.32
C ARG A 83 9.72 5.33 -5.43
N GLU A 84 10.62 6.07 -6.05
CA GLU A 84 11.61 6.88 -5.33
C GLU A 84 10.99 8.22 -4.96
N LEU A 85 11.07 8.60 -3.68
CA LEU A 85 10.59 9.91 -3.23
C LEU A 85 11.50 11.03 -3.72
N LYS A 86 10.90 12.15 -4.12
CA LYS A 86 11.59 13.38 -4.52
C LYS A 86 10.86 14.57 -3.94
N GLU A 87 11.46 15.32 -3.02
CA GLU A 87 10.84 16.52 -2.42
C GLU A 87 9.33 16.39 -2.15
N ALA A 88 8.47 16.95 -3.01
CA ALA A 88 7.01 16.92 -2.90
C ALA A 88 6.30 15.95 -3.88
N SER A 89 7.03 15.03 -4.50
CA SER A 89 6.53 14.04 -5.47
C SER A 89 7.29 12.72 -5.38
N SER A 90 7.00 11.82 -6.31
CA SER A 90 7.73 10.56 -6.45
C SER A 90 7.97 10.25 -7.93
N ILE A 91 8.97 9.41 -8.20
CA ILE A 91 9.29 8.92 -9.54
C ILE A 91 9.15 7.40 -9.53
N MET A 92 8.39 6.87 -10.48
CA MET A 92 8.27 5.43 -10.70
C MET A 92 9.60 4.85 -11.18
N ILE A 93 10.14 3.92 -10.40
CA ILE A 93 11.40 3.22 -10.70
C ILE A 93 11.13 1.92 -11.44
N GLU A 94 10.18 1.14 -10.92
CA GLU A 94 9.73 -0.12 -11.50
C GLU A 94 8.20 -0.24 -11.33
N SER A 95 7.57 -0.92 -12.27
CA SER A 95 6.17 -1.32 -12.19
C SER A 95 5.97 -2.71 -12.78
N LYS A 96 5.07 -3.48 -12.16
CA LYS A 96 4.66 -4.80 -12.65
C LYS A 96 3.17 -5.03 -12.38
N ASP A 97 2.53 -5.78 -13.27
CA ASP A 97 1.18 -6.32 -13.07
C ASP A 97 1.33 -7.80 -12.69
N VAL A 98 0.87 -8.20 -11.50
CA VAL A 98 0.99 -9.56 -10.97
C VAL A 98 -0.38 -10.20 -10.76
N TRP A 99 -0.39 -11.53 -10.71
CA TRP A 99 -1.62 -12.31 -10.58
C TRP A 99 -1.93 -12.69 -9.13
N ASN A 100 -0.91 -12.80 -8.28
CA ASN A 100 -1.04 -13.30 -6.91
C ASN A 100 -0.40 -12.32 -5.93
N TYR A 101 -1.03 -12.13 -4.76
CA TYR A 101 -0.51 -11.27 -3.70
C TYR A 101 0.82 -11.80 -3.15
N GLU A 102 1.01 -13.11 -3.16
CA GLU A 102 2.23 -13.80 -2.75
C GLU A 102 3.47 -13.32 -3.51
N ASP A 103 3.30 -12.81 -4.74
CA ASP A 103 4.39 -12.29 -5.58
C ASP A 103 4.91 -10.91 -5.14
N ILE A 104 4.17 -10.22 -4.27
CA ILE A 104 4.50 -8.86 -3.78
C ILE A 104 4.63 -8.78 -2.26
N LEU A 105 4.02 -9.72 -1.53
CA LEU A 105 4.06 -9.75 -0.06
C LEU A 105 5.47 -9.69 0.53
N PRO A 106 6.48 -10.45 0.04
CA PRO A 106 7.83 -10.35 0.57
C PRO A 106 8.41 -8.93 0.44
N SER A 107 8.16 -8.25 -0.68
CA SER A 107 8.60 -6.87 -0.88
C SER A 107 7.85 -5.92 0.05
N LEU A 108 6.52 -6.04 0.14
CA LEU A 108 5.71 -5.21 1.03
C LEU A 108 6.15 -5.34 2.50
N HIS A 109 6.48 -6.54 2.98
CA HIS A 109 6.94 -6.75 4.36
C HIS A 109 8.42 -6.42 4.62
N SER A 110 9.19 -6.04 3.59
CA SER A 110 10.61 -5.75 3.73
C SER A 110 10.85 -4.27 4.00
N ASP A 111 11.73 -3.95 4.95
CA ASP A 111 12.23 -2.58 5.17
C ASP A 111 13.29 -2.17 4.16
N ILE A 112 13.90 -3.16 3.49
CA ILE A 112 14.92 -2.98 2.45
C ILE A 112 14.66 -3.96 1.32
N ILE A 113 14.63 -3.44 0.09
CA ILE A 113 14.60 -4.23 -1.14
C ILE A 113 15.83 -3.88 -2.00
N TYR A 114 16.10 -4.72 -3.00
CA TYR A 114 17.19 -4.50 -3.95
C TYR A 114 16.63 -4.36 -5.36
N ILE A 115 17.01 -3.27 -6.02
CA ILE A 115 16.57 -2.92 -7.37
C ILE A 115 17.76 -3.11 -8.30
N GLN A 116 17.56 -3.87 -9.39
CA GLN A 116 18.63 -4.14 -10.34
C GLN A 116 18.79 -2.96 -11.32
N ARG A 117 19.97 -2.37 -11.39
CA ARG A 117 20.35 -1.35 -12.39
C ARG A 117 21.73 -1.65 -12.94
N ASP A 118 21.86 -1.71 -14.27
CA ASP A 118 23.11 -1.95 -14.98
C ASP A 118 23.90 -3.18 -14.47
N GLY A 119 23.18 -4.24 -14.07
CA GLY A 119 23.76 -5.47 -13.56
C GLY A 119 24.17 -5.44 -12.08
N ILE A 120 23.92 -4.33 -11.37
CA ILE A 120 24.21 -4.15 -9.93
C ILE A 120 22.90 -4.12 -9.15
N HIS A 121 22.87 -4.74 -7.98
CA HIS A 121 21.73 -4.65 -7.07
C HIS A 121 21.93 -3.48 -6.12
N LEU A 122 21.12 -2.43 -6.27
CA LEU A 122 21.17 -1.24 -5.43
C LEU A 122 20.19 -1.36 -4.26
N GLU A 123 20.66 -1.06 -3.06
CA GLU A 123 19.87 -1.07 -1.83
C GLU A 123 18.87 0.09 -1.83
N PHE A 124 17.60 -0.24 -1.58
CA PHE A 124 16.48 0.68 -1.53
C PHE A 124 15.72 0.50 -0.22
N THR A 125 15.69 1.55 0.60
CA THR A 125 15.07 1.52 1.93
C THR A 125 13.65 2.06 1.86
N LEU A 126 12.75 1.40 2.57
CA LEU A 126 11.38 1.82 2.78
C LEU A 126 11.29 3.23 3.37
N ASP A 127 10.33 4.00 2.86
CA ASP A 127 9.73 5.11 3.56
C ASP A 127 8.29 4.76 4.02
N SER A 128 7.45 4.35 3.07
CA SER A 128 6.04 4.03 3.30
C SER A 128 5.49 3.13 2.19
N ARG A 129 4.32 2.54 2.41
CA ARG A 129 3.55 1.80 1.41
C ARG A 129 2.13 2.32 1.32
N GLU A 130 1.56 2.18 0.13
CA GLU A 130 0.20 2.58 -0.17
C GLU A 130 -0.52 1.46 -0.92
N ILE A 131 -1.81 1.30 -0.62
CA ILE A 131 -2.75 0.65 -1.54
C ILE A 131 -3.63 1.74 -2.17
N ASP A 132 -3.39 1.99 -3.46
CA ASP A 132 -4.26 2.78 -4.31
C ASP A 132 -5.28 1.86 -4.97
N GLU A 133 -6.45 1.74 -4.35
CA GLU A 133 -7.51 0.85 -4.82
C GLU A 133 -8.16 1.35 -6.11
N ASP A 134 -8.16 2.66 -6.34
CA ASP A 134 -8.68 3.25 -7.58
C ASP A 134 -7.88 2.76 -8.79
N ARG A 135 -6.57 2.53 -8.61
CA ARG A 135 -5.66 2.00 -9.64
C ARG A 135 -5.40 0.49 -9.55
N LYS A 136 -5.95 -0.19 -8.54
CA LYS A 136 -5.62 -1.58 -8.16
C LYS A 136 -4.13 -1.81 -7.93
N CYS A 137 -3.47 -0.85 -7.29
CA CYS A 137 -2.01 -0.79 -7.21
C CYS A 137 -1.52 -0.72 -5.76
N TYR A 138 -0.53 -1.55 -5.44
CA TYR A 138 0.30 -1.39 -4.24
C TYR A 138 1.56 -0.62 -4.62
N ILE A 139 1.99 0.30 -3.76
CA ILE A 139 3.13 1.15 -4.00
C ILE A 139 4.09 1.03 -2.83
N TYR A 140 5.37 0.79 -3.13
CA TYR A 140 6.46 0.80 -2.18
C TYR A 140 7.26 2.08 -2.41
N TYR A 141 7.13 3.04 -1.50
CA TYR A 141 7.88 4.28 -1.52
C TYR A 141 9.18 4.13 -0.75
N GLY A 142 10.24 4.78 -1.24
CA GLY A 142 11.52 4.75 -0.56
C GLY A 142 12.61 5.54 -1.26
N ASN A 143 13.86 5.25 -0.90
CA ASN A 143 15.03 5.94 -1.41
C ASN A 143 16.21 4.97 -1.59
N PHE A 144 17.05 5.25 -2.60
CA PHE A 144 18.33 4.56 -2.74
C PHE A 144 19.29 4.98 -1.63
N THR A 145 19.97 4.02 -1.00
CA THR A 145 20.97 4.32 0.03
C THR A 145 22.36 4.57 -0.53
N GLY A 146 22.58 4.23 -1.80
CA GLY A 146 23.89 4.23 -2.46
C GLY A 146 24.72 2.97 -2.21
N LYS A 147 24.24 2.02 -1.39
CA LYS A 147 24.90 0.72 -1.21
C LYS A 147 24.48 -0.26 -2.31
N SER A 148 25.31 -1.28 -2.54
CA SER A 148 25.06 -2.33 -3.51
C SER A 148 25.46 -3.72 -3.03
N ARG A 149 24.95 -4.75 -3.68
CA ARG A 149 25.27 -6.17 -3.45
C ARG A 149 25.71 -6.88 -4.73
#